data_AF-A0A8J8D9X4-F1
#
_entry.id   AF-A0A8J8D9X4-F1
#
_cell.length_a   1.000
_cell.length_b   1.000
_cell.length_c   1.000
_cell.angle_alpha   90.00
_cell.angle_beta   90.00
_cell.angle_gamma   90.00
#
_symmetry.space_group_name_H-M   'P 1'
#
loop_
_entity.id
_entity.type
_entity.pdbx_description
1 polymer ?
#
loop_
_entity_poly.entity_id
_entity_poly.type
_entity_poly.pdbx_seq_one_letter_code
_entity_poly.pdbx_strand_id
1 'polypeptide(L)'
;MAVIGGEVREELREKVKEAYRVTLPSLFTSQIFGLFGGTFLGKYFETIRTQFPGLLVVLPGMMGLRGNVFGSMASRFSTMLYLGDLEPSLRDRKVLKEIVLRMLISLIPIFLLWAIGVAIGIKKNAFDVLLIVVTSTILVSFILGYFTSFVTIFAFRRGTDPDSVAAPLVASMGDFLTVPSLVLFILLIEKSPEAFRLFNYSMIVLFAVVAAVSRVRKAEFLELKQVFLTITGLALLSTVSGSLLAKFSGVIQASVILSFIYPSLLSSFGNYGSIIAAKTSTKLHLGEIEGFLCPKAFTDILALFTTAPVIGLTKVLIGGALMALTTGARVPRTVYWIVLTYPFMALFIMLYSYAISYFLFQKNIDPDHVAIPLISNNSDIFGTIYVVLMAKLMVGA
;
A
#
# COMPACT_ATOMS: atom_id res chain seq x y z
N MET A 1 16.32 -24.29 -33.39
CA MET A 1 16.75 -23.15 -32.53
C MET A 1 16.30 -21.79 -33.05
N ALA A 2 16.39 -21.47 -34.35
CA ALA A 2 15.93 -20.16 -34.88
C ALA A 2 14.40 -19.94 -34.85
N VAL A 3 13.59 -21.00 -35.05
CA VAL A 3 12.12 -20.92 -35.06
C VAL A 3 11.54 -20.69 -33.64
N ILE A 4 12.07 -21.41 -32.64
CA ILE A 4 11.70 -21.25 -31.22
C ILE A 4 12.06 -19.84 -30.72
N GLY A 5 13.17 -19.26 -31.20
CA GLY A 5 13.52 -17.87 -30.90
C GLY A 5 12.59 -16.83 -31.54
N GLY A 6 11.90 -17.16 -32.63
CA GLY A 6 10.93 -16.30 -33.30
C GLY A 6 9.61 -16.19 -32.54
N GLU A 7 9.05 -17.33 -32.12
CA GLU A 7 7.79 -17.37 -31.35
C GLU A 7 7.92 -16.67 -30.00
N VAL A 8 9.00 -16.93 -29.26
CA VAL A 8 9.27 -16.26 -27.97
C VAL A 8 9.44 -14.75 -28.14
N ARG A 9 10.00 -14.30 -29.28
CA ARG A 9 10.19 -12.87 -29.57
C ARG A 9 8.88 -12.16 -29.92
N GLU A 10 8.00 -12.81 -30.68
CA GLU A 10 6.65 -12.28 -30.95
C GLU A 10 5.78 -12.27 -29.68
N GLU A 11 5.83 -13.33 -28.87
CA GLU A 11 5.14 -13.38 -27.57
C GLU A 11 5.62 -12.24 -26.65
N LEU A 12 6.93 -12.05 -26.53
CA LEU A 12 7.51 -10.96 -25.75
C LEU A 12 7.06 -9.59 -26.27
N ARG A 13 7.00 -9.40 -27.60
CA ARG A 13 6.58 -8.15 -28.22
C ARG A 13 5.13 -7.78 -27.87
N GLU A 14 4.20 -8.73 -27.97
CA GLU A 14 2.80 -8.48 -27.60
C GLU A 14 2.66 -8.26 -26.08
N LYS A 15 3.39 -8.98 -25.24
CA LYS A 15 3.40 -8.73 -23.78
C LYS A 15 3.98 -7.36 -23.41
N VAL A 16 5.02 -6.90 -24.11
CA VAL A 16 5.57 -5.55 -23.92
C VAL A 16 4.52 -4.49 -24.29
N LYS A 17 3.82 -4.69 -25.40
CA LYS A 17 2.75 -3.80 -25.83
C LYS A 17 1.58 -3.78 -24.85
N GLU A 18 1.18 -4.92 -24.30
CA GLU A 18 0.21 -5.02 -23.22
C GLU A 18 0.70 -4.27 -21.97
N ALA A 19 1.96 -4.49 -21.56
CA ALA A 19 2.56 -3.84 -20.41
C ALA A 19 2.54 -2.31 -20.55
N TYR A 20 2.81 -1.76 -21.74
CA TYR A 20 2.77 -0.32 -21.98
C TYR A 20 1.35 0.25 -22.15
N ARG A 21 0.39 -0.53 -22.66
CA ARG A 21 -0.99 -0.06 -22.90
C ARG A 21 -1.89 -0.17 -21.67
N VAL A 22 -1.70 -1.19 -20.85
CA VAL A 22 -2.60 -1.53 -19.74
C VAL A 22 -1.89 -1.31 -18.40
N THR A 23 -0.71 -1.90 -18.23
CA THR A 23 -0.04 -1.91 -16.92
C THR A 23 0.64 -0.59 -16.58
N LEU A 24 1.33 0.03 -17.54
CA LEU A 24 2.06 1.28 -17.33
C LEU A 24 1.14 2.44 -16.90
N PRO A 25 -0.04 2.67 -17.52
CA PRO A 25 -0.99 3.68 -17.03
C PRO A 25 -1.46 3.45 -15.60
N SER A 26 -1.72 2.19 -15.22
CA SER A 26 -2.10 1.81 -13.86
C SER A 26 -0.97 2.10 -12.85
N LEU A 27 0.25 1.67 -13.18
CA LEU A 27 1.45 1.94 -12.37
C LEU A 27 1.72 3.44 -12.23
N PHE A 28 1.57 4.19 -13.32
CA PHE A 28 1.75 5.65 -13.31
C PHE A 28 0.71 6.33 -12.43
N THR A 29 -0.56 5.91 -12.53
CA THR A 29 -1.66 6.42 -11.68
C THR A 29 -1.37 6.17 -10.20
N SER A 30 -0.99 4.93 -9.84
CA SER A 30 -0.59 4.58 -8.47
C SER A 30 0.61 5.41 -7.99
N GLN A 31 1.59 5.66 -8.88
CA GLN A 31 2.72 6.51 -8.56
C GLN A 31 2.30 7.95 -8.24
N ILE A 32 1.35 8.53 -8.97
CA ILE A 32 0.85 9.88 -8.68
C ILE A 32 0.23 9.95 -7.29
N PHE A 33 -0.63 8.99 -6.93
CA PHE A 33 -1.22 8.93 -5.60
C PHE A 33 -0.17 8.74 -4.49
N GLY A 34 0.81 7.88 -4.73
CA GLY A 34 1.95 7.70 -3.81
C GLY A 34 2.79 8.97 -3.66
N LEU A 35 3.04 9.72 -4.74
CA LEU A 35 3.79 10.99 -4.69
C LEU A 35 2.98 12.11 -4.02
N PHE A 36 1.65 12.08 -4.13
CA PHE A 36 0.80 13.00 -3.38
C PHE A 36 0.98 12.78 -1.87
N GLY A 37 0.82 11.55 -1.38
CA GLY A 37 1.10 11.21 0.02
C GLY A 37 2.54 11.54 0.42
N GLY A 38 3.49 11.24 -0.48
CA GLY A 38 4.91 11.55 -0.32
C GLY A 38 5.22 13.04 -0.20
N THR A 39 4.45 13.92 -0.84
CA THR A 39 4.61 15.38 -0.71
C THR A 39 4.36 15.84 0.72
N PHE A 40 3.32 15.31 1.37
CA PHE A 40 3.03 15.59 2.78
C PHE A 40 4.09 14.96 3.68
N LEU A 41 4.50 13.71 3.40
CA LEU A 41 5.53 13.04 4.19
C LEU A 41 6.84 13.84 4.14
N GLY A 42 7.32 14.17 2.95
CA GLY A 42 8.58 14.85 2.72
C GLY A 42 8.63 16.26 3.30
N LYS A 43 7.56 17.05 3.11
CA LYS A 43 7.49 18.41 3.65
C LYS A 43 7.53 18.44 5.19
N TYR A 44 6.89 17.47 5.84
CA TYR A 44 6.78 17.41 7.30
C TYR A 44 7.65 16.32 7.93
N PHE A 45 8.58 15.73 7.17
CA PHE A 45 9.36 14.58 7.63
C PHE A 45 10.20 14.94 8.86
N GLU A 46 10.79 16.13 8.87
CA GLU A 46 11.61 16.60 9.99
C GLU A 46 10.77 16.79 11.26
N THR A 47 9.57 17.36 11.15
CA THR A 47 8.61 17.47 12.26
C THR A 47 8.22 16.08 12.77
N ILE A 48 7.88 15.16 11.87
CA ILE A 48 7.54 13.78 12.24
C ILE A 48 8.71 13.12 12.97
N ARG A 49 9.92 13.20 12.42
CA ARG A 49 11.13 12.59 12.99
C ARG A 49 11.46 13.16 14.37
N THR A 50 11.37 14.47 14.54
CA THR A 50 11.83 15.14 15.77
C THR A 50 10.77 15.17 16.86
N GLN A 51 9.50 15.39 16.51
CA GLN A 51 8.42 15.56 17.47
C GLN A 51 7.59 14.28 17.66
N PHE A 52 7.35 13.52 16.60
CA PHE A 52 6.47 12.35 16.60
C PHE A 52 7.14 11.09 16.02
N PRO A 53 8.36 10.71 16.47
CA PRO A 53 9.14 9.64 15.84
C PRO A 53 8.41 8.28 15.82
N GLY A 54 7.47 8.06 16.74
CA GLY A 54 6.63 6.85 16.76
C GLY A 54 5.80 6.67 15.49
N LEU A 55 5.43 7.76 14.80
CA LEU A 55 4.71 7.68 13.53
C LEU A 55 5.55 7.01 12.43
N LEU A 56 6.88 7.13 12.44
CA LEU A 56 7.73 6.46 11.44
C LEU A 56 7.70 4.94 11.58
N VAL A 57 7.44 4.42 12.78
CA VAL A 57 7.27 2.98 13.02
C VAL A 57 5.91 2.51 12.51
N VAL A 58 4.87 3.31 12.74
CA VAL A 58 3.50 2.93 12.40
C VAL A 58 3.19 3.16 10.92
N LEU A 59 3.83 4.13 10.28
CA LEU A 59 3.46 4.63 8.95
C LEU A 59 3.46 3.54 7.86
N PRO A 60 4.51 2.70 7.69
CA PRO A 60 4.48 1.64 6.67
C PRO A 60 3.35 0.64 6.89
N GLY A 61 3.20 0.16 8.13
CA GLY A 61 2.13 -0.79 8.47
C GLY A 61 0.73 -0.20 8.29
N MET A 62 0.54 1.08 8.63
CA MET A 62 -0.74 1.74 8.47
C MET A 62 -1.10 2.00 7.00
N MET A 63 -0.12 2.25 6.13
CA MET A 63 -0.33 2.34 4.69
C MET A 63 -0.80 0.99 4.11
N GLY A 64 -0.05 -0.09 4.39
CA GLY A 64 -0.40 -1.44 3.93
C GLY A 64 -1.74 -1.96 4.49
N LEU A 65 -2.04 -1.65 5.76
CA LEU A 65 -3.29 -2.03 6.42
C LEU A 65 -4.54 -1.56 5.66
N ARG A 66 -4.51 -0.36 5.08
CA ARG A 66 -5.68 0.21 4.40
C ARG A 66 -5.99 -0.52 3.11
N GLY A 67 -4.97 -0.80 2.30
CA GLY A 67 -5.12 -1.62 1.10
C GLY A 67 -5.69 -3.01 1.41
N ASN A 68 -5.16 -3.67 2.45
CA ASN A 68 -5.57 -5.03 2.81
C ASN A 68 -6.99 -5.08 3.40
N VAL A 69 -7.34 -4.14 4.28
CA VAL A 69 -8.67 -4.08 4.91
C VAL A 69 -9.76 -3.76 3.88
N PHE A 70 -9.55 -2.72 3.07
CA PHE A 70 -10.57 -2.23 2.16
C PHE A 70 -10.58 -2.97 0.82
N GLY A 71 -9.45 -3.57 0.41
CA GLY A 71 -9.41 -4.51 -0.70
C GLY A 71 -10.19 -5.79 -0.38
N SER A 72 -10.01 -6.37 0.80
CA SER A 72 -10.82 -7.53 1.23
C SER A 72 -12.29 -7.19 1.44
N MET A 73 -12.61 -5.94 1.80
CA MET A 73 -13.99 -5.45 1.84
C MET A 73 -14.59 -5.35 0.43
N ALA A 74 -13.84 -4.87 -0.56
CA ALA A 74 -14.28 -4.81 -1.95
C ALA A 74 -14.66 -6.20 -2.48
N SER A 75 -13.79 -7.19 -2.26
CA SER A 75 -14.04 -8.59 -2.65
C SER A 75 -15.23 -9.20 -1.93
N ARG A 76 -15.41 -8.90 -0.63
CA ARG A 76 -16.60 -9.36 0.09
C ARG A 76 -17.89 -8.75 -0.46
N PHE A 77 -17.89 -7.46 -0.80
CA PHE A 77 -19.05 -6.83 -1.43
C PHE A 77 -19.32 -7.34 -2.83
N SER A 78 -18.29 -7.59 -3.64
CA SER A 78 -18.41 -8.23 -4.96
C SER A 78 -19.21 -9.54 -4.81
N THR A 79 -18.76 -10.44 -3.93
CA THR A 79 -19.44 -11.70 -3.64
C THR A 79 -20.88 -11.50 -3.15
N MET A 80 -21.12 -10.58 -2.21
CA MET A 80 -22.48 -10.33 -1.70
C MET A 80 -23.43 -9.79 -2.78
N LEU A 81 -22.95 -8.99 -3.73
CA LEU A 81 -23.76 -8.49 -4.85
C LEU A 81 -24.15 -9.63 -5.79
N TYR A 82 -23.20 -10.51 -6.13
CA TYR A 82 -23.47 -11.67 -7.00
C TYR A 82 -24.39 -12.71 -6.36
N LEU A 83 -24.30 -12.90 -5.03
CA LEU A 83 -25.18 -13.81 -4.29
C LEU A 83 -26.57 -13.20 -4.01
N GLY A 84 -26.80 -11.93 -4.32
CA GLY A 84 -28.04 -11.22 -4.00
C GLY A 84 -28.20 -10.88 -2.51
N ASP A 85 -27.13 -11.01 -1.73
CA ASP A 85 -27.08 -10.66 -0.31
C ASP A 85 -26.98 -9.15 -0.08
N LEU A 86 -26.40 -8.39 -1.01
CA LEU A 86 -26.28 -6.94 -0.91
C LEU A 86 -27.13 -6.29 -2.01
N GLU A 87 -28.00 -5.36 -1.64
CA GLU A 87 -28.64 -4.54 -2.66
C GLU A 87 -27.59 -3.63 -3.30
N PRO A 88 -27.62 -3.40 -4.62
CA PRO A 88 -26.66 -2.54 -5.30
C PRO A 88 -26.97 -1.07 -4.99
N SER A 89 -26.95 -0.65 -3.72
CA SER A 89 -27.33 0.66 -3.20
C SER A 89 -26.48 1.02 -2.00
N LEU A 90 -25.92 2.22 -1.99
CA LEU A 90 -25.18 2.75 -0.83
C LEU A 90 -26.04 2.94 0.43
N ARG A 91 -27.37 2.87 0.29
CA ARG A 91 -28.32 2.99 1.40
C ARG A 91 -28.59 1.66 2.09
N ASP A 92 -28.09 0.54 1.58
CA ASP A 92 -28.23 -0.76 2.24
C ASP A 92 -27.54 -0.70 3.61
N ARG A 93 -28.24 -1.17 4.66
CA ARG A 93 -27.72 -1.20 6.04
C ARG A 93 -26.46 -2.06 6.16
N LYS A 94 -26.30 -3.08 5.30
CA LYS A 94 -25.11 -3.93 5.25
C LYS A 94 -23.86 -3.14 4.86
N VAL A 95 -23.99 -2.05 4.09
CA VAL A 95 -22.85 -1.17 3.75
C VAL A 95 -22.25 -0.54 5.00
N LEU A 96 -23.06 0.18 5.78
CA LEU A 96 -22.59 0.82 7.01
C LEU A 96 -22.05 -0.22 8.00
N LYS A 97 -22.73 -1.36 8.11
CA LYS A 97 -22.34 -2.45 9.00
C LYS A 97 -20.95 -2.99 8.66
N GLU A 98 -20.68 -3.19 7.38
CA GLU A 98 -19.39 -3.67 6.93
C GLU A 98 -18.29 -2.63 7.13
N ILE A 99 -18.56 -1.36 6.86
CA ILE A 99 -17.61 -0.27 7.12
C ILE A 99 -17.22 -0.27 8.61
N VAL A 100 -18.19 -0.36 9.52
CA VAL A 100 -17.91 -0.41 10.97
C VAL A 100 -17.10 -1.65 11.34
N LEU A 101 -17.42 -2.83 10.79
CA LEU A 101 -16.64 -4.05 11.01
C LEU A 101 -15.18 -3.86 10.60
N ARG A 102 -14.93 -3.26 9.43
CA ARG A 102 -13.58 -2.96 8.95
C ARG A 102 -12.85 -1.95 9.82
N MET A 103 -13.53 -0.90 10.27
CA MET A 103 -12.97 0.06 11.23
C MET A 103 -12.52 -0.62 12.53
N LEU A 104 -13.36 -1.49 13.11
CA LEU A 104 -13.03 -2.23 14.34
C LEU A 104 -11.81 -3.15 14.14
N ILE A 105 -11.78 -3.87 13.02
CA ILE A 105 -10.68 -4.78 12.67
C ILE A 105 -9.37 -4.02 12.44
N SER A 106 -9.40 -2.81 11.89
CA SER A 106 -8.21 -1.98 11.67
C SER A 106 -7.63 -1.39 12.95
N LEU A 107 -8.45 -1.08 13.96
CA LEU A 107 -7.98 -0.41 15.18
C LEU A 107 -7.01 -1.28 15.99
N ILE A 108 -7.22 -2.60 16.03
CA ILE A 108 -6.38 -3.52 16.83
C ILE A 108 -4.94 -3.59 16.29
N PRO A 109 -4.68 -3.91 15.00
CA PRO A 109 -3.34 -3.86 14.43
C PRO A 109 -2.65 -2.50 14.62
N ILE A 110 -3.40 -1.40 14.54
CA ILE A 110 -2.83 -0.05 14.66
C ILE A 110 -2.41 0.24 16.10
N PHE A 111 -3.21 -0.19 17.07
CA PHE A 111 -2.79 -0.17 18.47
C PHE A 111 -1.54 -1.02 18.71
N LEU A 112 -1.45 -2.22 18.10
CA LEU A 112 -0.28 -3.08 18.23
C LEU A 112 0.97 -2.44 17.60
N LEU A 113 0.86 -1.84 16.41
CA LEU A 113 1.96 -1.11 15.76
C LEU A 113 2.47 0.03 16.66
N TRP A 114 1.56 0.81 17.24
CA TRP A 114 1.89 1.85 18.20
C TRP A 114 2.59 1.28 19.45
N ALA A 115 2.04 0.22 20.03
CA ALA A 115 2.57 -0.41 21.24
C ALA A 115 3.99 -0.96 21.01
N ILE A 116 4.26 -1.53 19.84
CA ILE A 116 5.62 -1.97 19.48
C ILE A 116 6.55 -0.77 19.35
N GLY A 117 6.12 0.33 18.72
CA GLY A 117 6.90 1.58 18.66
C GLY A 117 7.31 2.09 20.05
N VAL A 118 6.41 2.03 21.02
CA VAL A 118 6.70 2.37 22.42
C VAL A 118 7.65 1.37 23.06
N ALA A 119 7.44 0.06 22.82
CA ALA A 119 8.24 -1.02 23.37
C ALA A 119 9.70 -1.00 22.89
N ILE A 120 9.95 -0.61 21.63
CA ILE A 120 11.31 -0.45 21.07
C ILE A 120 12.00 0.86 21.52
N GLY A 121 11.39 1.61 22.44
CA GLY A 121 11.98 2.79 23.09
C GLY A 121 11.59 4.14 22.50
N ILE A 122 10.71 4.18 21.49
CA ILE A 122 10.27 5.45 20.87
C ILE A 122 9.08 6.00 21.67
N LYS A 123 9.39 6.61 22.82
CA LYS A 123 8.40 7.09 23.79
C LYS A 123 7.98 8.55 23.60
N LYS A 124 8.72 9.32 22.80
CA LYS A 124 8.46 10.77 22.62
C LYS A 124 7.08 10.98 22.00
N ASN A 125 6.26 11.77 22.68
CA ASN A 125 4.87 12.07 22.32
C ASN A 125 4.04 10.81 22.01
N ALA A 126 4.35 9.67 22.64
CA ALA A 126 3.70 8.40 22.33
C ALA A 126 2.18 8.45 22.46
N PHE A 127 1.66 9.18 23.46
CA PHE A 127 0.22 9.35 23.61
C PHE A 127 -0.40 10.15 22.46
N ASP A 128 0.21 11.26 22.05
CA ASP A 128 -0.27 12.03 20.89
C ASP A 128 -0.18 11.21 19.60
N VAL A 129 0.88 10.42 19.43
CA VAL A 129 1.01 9.47 18.31
C VAL A 129 -0.17 8.49 18.31
N LEU A 130 -0.55 7.93 19.46
CA LEU A 130 -1.72 7.05 19.58
C LEU A 130 -3.00 7.77 19.14
N LEU A 131 -3.23 8.99 19.63
CA LEU A 131 -4.41 9.77 19.26
C LEU A 131 -4.44 10.09 17.76
N ILE A 132 -3.29 10.45 17.16
CA ILE A 132 -3.17 10.72 15.73
C ILE A 132 -3.54 9.48 14.92
N VAL A 133 -2.96 8.32 15.24
CA VAL A 133 -3.19 7.09 14.46
C VAL A 133 -4.61 6.59 14.64
N VAL A 134 -5.20 6.67 15.84
CA VAL A 134 -6.61 6.29 16.07
C VAL A 134 -7.56 7.21 15.31
N THR A 135 -7.41 8.54 15.41
CA THR A 135 -8.29 9.46 14.68
C THR A 135 -8.13 9.31 13.17
N SER A 136 -6.90 9.16 12.67
CA SER A 136 -6.63 8.90 11.25
C SER A 136 -7.26 7.61 10.77
N THR A 137 -7.20 6.56 11.58
CA THR A 137 -7.85 5.28 11.28
C THR A 137 -9.35 5.46 11.17
N ILE A 138 -10.00 6.09 12.16
CA ILE A 138 -11.45 6.29 12.16
C ILE A 138 -11.87 7.12 10.95
N LEU A 139 -11.25 8.28 10.75
CA LEU A 139 -11.60 9.20 9.67
C LEU A 139 -11.39 8.57 8.30
N VAL A 140 -10.19 8.03 8.03
CA VAL A 140 -9.90 7.49 6.71
C VAL A 140 -10.64 6.20 6.45
N SER A 141 -10.81 5.32 7.45
CA SER A 141 -11.57 4.08 7.27
C SER A 141 -13.04 4.34 6.93
N PHE A 142 -13.63 5.39 7.52
CA PHE A 142 -15.00 5.78 7.19
C PHE A 142 -15.13 6.27 5.75
N ILE A 143 -14.25 7.19 5.33
CA ILE A 143 -14.22 7.74 3.96
C ILE A 143 -13.92 6.63 2.94
N LEU A 144 -12.87 5.85 3.19
CA LEU A 144 -12.42 4.79 2.31
C LEU A 144 -13.45 3.66 2.23
N GLY A 145 -14.13 3.33 3.33
CA GLY A 145 -15.21 2.35 3.34
C GLY A 145 -16.36 2.73 2.41
N TYR A 146 -16.83 3.98 2.46
CA TYR A 146 -17.87 4.45 1.53
C TYR A 146 -17.36 4.54 0.09
N PHE A 147 -16.10 4.94 -0.11
CA PHE A 147 -15.49 4.95 -1.43
C PHE A 147 -15.41 3.54 -2.03
N THR A 148 -14.95 2.55 -1.26
CA THR A 148 -14.94 1.13 -1.66
C THR A 148 -16.34 0.68 -2.02
N SER A 149 -17.32 0.95 -1.16
CA SER A 149 -18.73 0.61 -1.40
C SER A 149 -19.23 1.19 -2.72
N PHE A 150 -18.94 2.46 -2.98
CA PHE A 150 -19.35 3.17 -4.18
C PHE A 150 -18.72 2.55 -5.42
N VAL A 151 -17.40 2.34 -5.43
CA VAL A 151 -16.70 1.79 -6.58
C VAL A 151 -17.18 0.38 -6.90
N THR A 152 -17.31 -0.49 -5.89
CA THR A 152 -17.77 -1.87 -6.09
C THR A 152 -19.21 -1.93 -6.63
N ILE A 153 -20.14 -1.20 -6.00
CA ILE A 153 -21.55 -1.17 -6.43
C ILE A 153 -21.68 -0.55 -7.83
N PHE A 154 -20.89 0.49 -8.13
CA PHE A 154 -20.91 1.14 -9.42
C PHE A 154 -20.39 0.23 -10.55
N ALA A 155 -19.28 -0.48 -10.30
CA ALA A 155 -18.75 -1.46 -11.25
C ALA A 155 -19.78 -2.56 -11.53
N PHE A 156 -20.40 -3.11 -10.49
CA PHE A 156 -21.46 -4.12 -10.60
C PHE A 156 -22.65 -3.61 -11.44
N ARG A 157 -23.14 -2.40 -11.16
CA ARG A 157 -24.24 -1.77 -11.94
C ARG A 157 -23.89 -1.56 -13.41
N ARG A 158 -22.60 -1.40 -13.74
CA ARG A 158 -22.11 -1.29 -15.12
C ARG A 158 -21.80 -2.63 -15.77
N GLY A 159 -22.05 -3.75 -15.09
CA GLY A 159 -21.74 -5.09 -15.57
C GLY A 159 -20.22 -5.36 -15.69
N THR A 160 -19.39 -4.55 -15.04
CA THR A 160 -17.95 -4.78 -14.96
C THR A 160 -17.64 -5.54 -13.68
N ASP A 161 -16.64 -6.44 -13.71
CA ASP A 161 -16.18 -7.15 -12.52
C ASP A 161 -15.72 -6.14 -11.45
N PRO A 162 -16.41 -6.06 -10.29
CA PRO A 162 -16.05 -5.13 -9.23
C PRO A 162 -14.64 -5.33 -8.69
N ASP A 163 -14.13 -6.56 -8.69
CA ASP A 163 -12.81 -6.87 -8.11
C ASP A 163 -11.68 -6.32 -8.98
N SER A 164 -11.88 -6.33 -10.30
CA SER A 164 -10.93 -5.77 -11.27
C SER A 164 -10.76 -4.25 -11.18
N VAL A 165 -11.78 -3.52 -10.70
CA VAL A 165 -11.81 -2.05 -10.65
C VAL A 165 -11.59 -1.53 -9.22
N ALA A 166 -12.20 -2.17 -8.23
CA ALA A 166 -12.20 -1.67 -6.86
C ALA A 166 -10.83 -1.81 -6.20
N ALA A 167 -10.14 -2.94 -6.35
CA ALA A 167 -8.84 -3.15 -5.71
C ALA A 167 -7.81 -2.04 -6.03
N PRO A 168 -7.52 -1.69 -7.29
CA PRO A 168 -6.54 -0.64 -7.60
C PRO A 168 -6.98 0.76 -7.18
N LEU A 169 -8.28 1.07 -7.28
CA LEU A 169 -8.81 2.38 -6.88
C LEU A 169 -8.80 2.56 -5.36
N VAL A 170 -9.14 1.53 -4.61
CA VAL A 170 -9.15 1.54 -3.15
C VAL A 170 -7.73 1.66 -2.60
N ALA A 171 -6.77 0.92 -3.17
CA ALA A 171 -5.36 1.07 -2.81
C ALA A 171 -4.86 2.50 -3.05
N SER A 172 -5.14 3.04 -4.25
CA SER A 172 -4.79 4.41 -4.63
C SER A 172 -5.39 5.47 -3.71
N MET A 173 -6.68 5.34 -3.37
CA MET A 173 -7.36 6.25 -2.44
C MET A 173 -6.83 6.11 -1.01
N GLY A 174 -6.46 4.89 -0.61
CA GLY A 174 -5.75 4.62 0.65
C GLY A 174 -4.45 5.41 0.72
N ASP A 175 -3.58 5.30 -0.28
CA ASP A 175 -2.32 6.05 -0.36
C ASP A 175 -2.55 7.57 -0.33
N PHE A 176 -3.57 8.05 -1.06
CA PHE A 176 -3.95 9.46 -1.10
C PHE A 176 -4.39 10.03 0.25
N LEU A 177 -5.11 9.26 1.06
CA LEU A 177 -5.66 9.75 2.33
C LEU A 177 -4.72 9.56 3.52
N THR A 178 -3.78 8.62 3.44
CA THR A 178 -3.00 8.17 4.60
C THR A 178 -2.08 9.21 5.17
N VAL A 179 -1.02 9.53 4.46
CA VAL A 179 -0.04 10.49 4.96
C VAL A 179 -0.67 11.87 5.17
N PRO A 180 -1.52 12.39 4.26
CA PRO A 180 -2.11 13.71 4.46
C PRO A 180 -2.98 13.79 5.72
N SER A 181 -3.72 12.74 6.07
CA SER A 181 -4.50 12.73 7.32
C SER A 181 -3.61 12.78 8.57
N LEU A 182 -2.47 12.08 8.58
CA LEU A 182 -1.52 12.16 9.70
C LEU A 182 -0.96 13.57 9.86
N VAL A 183 -0.53 14.16 8.74
CA VAL A 183 0.04 15.51 8.72
C VAL A 183 -1.00 16.55 9.14
N LEU A 184 -2.26 16.41 8.71
CA LEU A 184 -3.35 17.27 9.15
C LEU A 184 -3.49 17.27 10.67
N PHE A 185 -3.39 16.11 11.33
CA PHE A 185 -3.49 16.03 12.79
C PHE A 185 -2.25 16.54 13.51
N ILE A 186 -1.06 16.35 12.93
CA ILE A 186 0.16 17.00 13.44
C ILE A 186 -0.02 18.52 13.43
N LEU A 187 -0.48 19.08 12.30
CA LEU A 187 -0.72 20.52 12.16
C LEU A 187 -1.81 21.02 13.13
N LEU A 188 -2.84 20.20 13.39
CA LEU A 188 -3.88 20.55 14.35
C LEU A 188 -3.33 20.57 15.78
N ILE A 189 -2.45 19.65 16.15
CA ILE A 189 -1.73 19.65 17.44
C ILE A 189 -0.84 20.88 17.56
N GLU A 190 -0.03 21.18 16.54
CA GLU A 190 0.88 22.35 16.56
C GLU A 190 0.09 23.67 16.68
N LYS A 191 -1.08 23.77 16.04
CA LYS A 191 -1.94 24.95 16.12
C LYS A 191 -2.69 25.05 17.46
N SER A 192 -3.28 23.96 17.94
CA SER A 192 -4.03 23.92 19.20
C SER A 192 -4.16 22.48 19.73
N PRO A 193 -3.35 22.10 20.74
CA PRO A 193 -3.43 20.77 21.35
C PRO A 193 -4.80 20.46 21.96
N GLU A 194 -5.48 21.46 22.51
CA GLU A 194 -6.82 21.30 23.09
C GLU A 194 -7.88 21.03 22.03
N ALA A 195 -7.85 21.78 20.92
CA ALA A 195 -8.76 21.55 19.80
C ALA A 195 -8.55 20.15 19.20
N PHE A 196 -7.29 19.71 19.08
CA PHE A 196 -6.98 18.35 18.64
C PHE A 196 -7.57 17.29 19.58
N ARG A 197 -7.38 17.42 20.90
CA ARG A 197 -7.93 16.47 21.88
C ARG A 197 -9.45 16.44 21.85
N LEU A 198 -10.10 17.59 21.79
CA LEU A 198 -11.56 17.68 21.67
C LEU A 198 -12.05 17.01 20.38
N PHE A 199 -11.38 17.28 19.25
CA PHE A 199 -11.70 16.63 17.98
C PHE A 199 -11.53 15.10 18.05
N ASN A 200 -10.42 14.62 18.62
CA ASN A 200 -10.17 13.19 18.81
C ASN A 200 -11.28 12.54 19.66
N TYR A 201 -11.60 13.09 20.83
CA TYR A 201 -12.66 12.53 21.68
C TYR A 201 -14.02 12.57 20.99
N SER A 202 -14.33 13.64 20.24
CA SER A 202 -15.56 13.71 19.44
C SER A 202 -15.63 12.63 18.36
N MET A 203 -14.50 12.32 17.70
CA MET A 203 -14.41 11.26 16.70
C MET A 203 -14.55 9.86 17.32
N ILE A 204 -14.00 9.64 18.52
CA ILE A 204 -14.16 8.37 19.24
C ILE A 204 -15.62 8.18 19.66
N VAL A 205 -16.27 9.22 20.18
CA VAL A 205 -17.70 9.17 20.54
C VAL A 205 -18.55 8.95 19.29
N LEU A 206 -18.29 9.68 18.21
CA LEU A 206 -18.98 9.49 16.94
C LEU A 206 -18.82 8.05 16.43
N PHE A 207 -17.61 7.51 16.49
CA PHE A 207 -17.36 6.12 16.10
C PHE A 207 -18.15 5.13 16.97
N ALA A 208 -18.17 5.33 18.29
CA ALA A 208 -18.95 4.48 19.20
C ALA A 208 -20.45 4.55 18.90
N VAL A 209 -20.99 5.74 18.60
CA VAL A 209 -22.39 5.93 18.20
C VAL A 209 -22.67 5.22 16.87
N VAL A 210 -21.82 5.42 15.85
CA VAL A 210 -21.97 4.76 14.54
C VAL A 210 -21.88 3.24 14.68
N ALA A 211 -20.99 2.73 15.54
CA ALA A 211 -20.84 1.31 15.81
C ALA A 211 -22.06 0.73 16.55
N ALA A 212 -22.68 1.48 17.46
CA ALA A 212 -23.92 1.09 18.11
C ALA A 212 -25.10 1.06 17.13
N VAL A 213 -25.21 2.09 16.27
CA VAL A 213 -26.29 2.23 15.27
C VAL A 213 -26.22 1.14 14.19
N SER A 214 -25.01 0.71 13.80
CA SER A 214 -24.83 -0.33 12.79
C SER A 214 -25.22 -1.74 13.26
N ARG A 215 -25.46 -1.93 14.57
CA ARG A 215 -25.90 -3.20 15.19
C ARG A 215 -25.03 -4.39 14.79
N VAL A 216 -23.71 -4.19 14.77
CA VAL A 216 -22.73 -5.25 14.53
C VAL A 216 -22.86 -6.31 15.62
N ARG A 217 -23.00 -7.58 15.23
CA ARG A 217 -23.05 -8.71 16.15
C ARG A 217 -21.67 -9.33 16.30
N LYS A 218 -21.39 -9.91 17.47
CA LYS A 218 -20.14 -10.65 17.72
C LYS A 218 -19.92 -11.80 16.71
N ALA A 219 -20.99 -12.43 16.24
CA ALA A 219 -20.93 -13.48 15.22
C ALA A 219 -20.28 -12.99 13.90
N GLU A 220 -20.60 -11.77 13.47
CA GLU A 220 -20.09 -11.20 12.21
C GLU A 220 -18.62 -10.79 12.33
N PHE A 221 -18.19 -10.39 13.53
CA PHE A 221 -16.77 -10.21 13.81
C PHE A 221 -16.01 -11.54 13.73
N LEU A 222 -16.62 -12.64 14.19
CA LEU A 222 -16.03 -13.98 14.14
C LEU A 222 -15.96 -14.54 12.72
N GLU A 223 -16.89 -14.18 11.83
CA GLU A 223 -16.80 -14.50 10.39
C GLU A 223 -15.53 -13.91 9.76
N LEU A 224 -15.09 -12.74 10.23
CA LEU A 224 -13.89 -12.06 9.75
C LEU A 224 -12.62 -12.49 10.51
N LYS A 225 -12.65 -13.55 11.33
CA LYS A 225 -11.50 -13.99 12.14
C LYS A 225 -10.26 -14.26 11.28
N GLN A 226 -10.41 -14.95 10.15
CA GLN A 226 -9.28 -15.25 9.27
C GLN A 226 -8.69 -13.96 8.67
N VAL A 227 -9.56 -13.08 8.17
CA VAL A 227 -9.16 -11.78 7.61
C VAL A 227 -8.46 -10.92 8.67
N PHE A 228 -9.00 -10.87 9.89
CA PHE A 228 -8.40 -10.18 11.03
C PHE A 228 -7.00 -10.73 11.36
N LEU A 229 -6.84 -12.06 11.42
CA LEU A 229 -5.56 -12.70 11.69
C LEU A 229 -4.53 -12.38 10.61
N THR A 230 -4.90 -12.48 9.33
CA THR A 230 -4.02 -12.17 8.20
C THR A 230 -3.60 -10.71 8.23
N ILE A 231 -4.55 -9.77 8.35
CA ILE A 231 -4.27 -8.32 8.36
C ILE A 231 -3.40 -7.95 9.57
N THR A 232 -3.66 -8.53 10.74
CA THR A 232 -2.84 -8.31 11.94
C THR A 232 -1.43 -8.85 11.74
N GLY A 233 -1.29 -10.07 11.21
CA GLY A 233 0.01 -10.67 10.92
C GLY A 233 0.83 -9.83 9.94
N LEU A 234 0.22 -9.37 8.85
CA LEU A 234 0.86 -8.49 7.88
C LEU A 234 1.28 -7.16 8.52
N ALA A 235 0.42 -6.53 9.31
CA ALA A 235 0.78 -5.30 10.02
C ALA A 235 1.99 -5.50 10.95
N LEU A 236 2.01 -6.60 11.71
CA LEU A 236 3.14 -6.92 12.57
C LEU A 236 4.44 -7.08 11.77
N LEU A 237 4.39 -7.72 10.60
CA LEU A 237 5.53 -7.81 9.69
C LEU A 237 5.97 -6.43 9.17
N SER A 238 5.04 -5.52 8.88
CA SER A 238 5.35 -4.13 8.48
C SER A 238 6.06 -3.33 9.58
N THR A 239 6.09 -3.82 10.83
CA THR A 239 6.90 -3.19 11.88
C THR A 239 8.39 -3.24 11.55
N VAL A 240 8.84 -4.19 10.73
CA VAL A 240 10.22 -4.27 10.25
C VAL A 240 10.56 -3.06 9.38
N SER A 241 9.73 -2.75 8.38
CA SER A 241 9.91 -1.55 7.55
C SER A 241 9.77 -0.29 8.38
N GLY A 242 8.77 -0.19 9.26
CA GLY A 242 8.60 0.93 10.18
C GLY A 242 9.80 1.18 11.09
N SER A 243 10.35 0.12 11.69
CA SER A 243 11.51 0.24 12.58
C SER A 243 12.76 0.65 11.82
N LEU A 244 12.95 0.14 10.59
CA LEU A 244 14.04 0.58 9.71
C LEU A 244 13.89 2.06 9.33
N LEU A 245 12.68 2.49 8.95
CA LEU A 245 12.38 3.88 8.63
C LEU A 245 12.69 4.79 9.82
N ALA A 246 12.24 4.43 11.03
CA ALA A 246 12.50 5.18 12.24
C ALA A 246 14.01 5.26 12.58
N LYS A 247 14.71 4.11 12.54
CA LYS A 247 16.14 3.99 12.86
C LYS A 247 17.03 4.82 11.92
N PHE A 248 16.72 4.82 10.63
CA PHE A 248 17.53 5.51 9.61
C PHE A 248 16.93 6.86 9.17
N SER A 249 15.90 7.34 9.87
CA SER A 249 15.20 8.59 9.57
C SER A 249 16.13 9.79 9.41
N GLY A 250 17.18 9.91 10.22
CA GLY A 250 18.16 11.01 10.09
C GLY A 250 18.92 10.99 8.76
N VAL A 251 19.34 9.81 8.29
CA VAL A 251 20.06 9.66 7.01
C VAL A 251 19.10 9.87 5.83
N ILE A 252 17.86 9.37 5.96
CA ILE A 252 16.82 9.58 4.94
C ILE A 252 16.49 11.07 4.81
N GLN A 253 16.37 11.79 5.93
CA GLN A 253 16.09 13.22 5.91
C GLN A 253 17.20 14.06 5.27
N ALA A 254 18.46 13.65 5.43
CA ALA A 254 19.57 14.31 4.75
C ALA A 254 19.44 14.24 3.22
N SER A 255 18.71 13.26 2.70
CA SER A 255 18.28 13.17 1.31
C SER A 255 16.78 13.45 1.20
N VAL A 256 16.37 14.72 1.37
CA VAL A 256 14.97 15.18 1.42
C VAL A 256 14.06 14.52 0.38
N ILE A 257 14.55 14.38 -0.86
CA ILE A 257 13.79 13.76 -1.96
C ILE A 257 13.33 12.32 -1.66
N LEU A 258 14.09 11.54 -0.89
CA LEU A 258 13.72 10.18 -0.51
C LEU A 258 12.42 10.16 0.29
N SER A 259 12.23 11.12 1.19
CA SER A 259 10.98 11.27 1.95
C SER A 259 9.80 11.63 1.04
N PHE A 260 10.03 12.38 -0.05
CA PHE A 260 9.01 12.72 -1.06
C PHE A 260 8.60 11.54 -1.92
N ILE A 261 9.53 10.64 -2.25
CA ILE A 261 9.24 9.49 -3.11
C ILE A 261 8.97 8.20 -2.32
N TYR A 262 9.16 8.20 -0.99
CA TYR A 262 9.06 7.00 -0.15
C TYR A 262 7.74 6.24 -0.34
N PRO A 263 6.55 6.87 -0.20
CA PRO A 263 5.29 6.13 -0.37
C PRO A 263 5.13 5.59 -1.79
N SER A 264 5.55 6.36 -2.81
CA SER A 264 5.51 5.96 -4.20
C SER A 264 6.45 4.79 -4.51
N LEU A 265 7.62 4.72 -3.86
CA LEU A 265 8.55 3.59 -4.00
C LEU A 265 7.92 2.30 -3.47
N LEU A 266 7.40 2.34 -2.23
CA LEU A 266 6.75 1.18 -1.61
C LEU A 266 5.57 0.68 -2.45
N SER A 267 4.67 1.60 -2.82
CA SER A 267 3.49 1.32 -3.64
C SER A 267 3.87 0.72 -5.00
N SER A 268 4.87 1.30 -5.70
CA SER A 268 5.31 0.78 -7.00
C SER A 268 5.91 -0.63 -6.90
N PHE A 269 6.73 -0.88 -5.87
CA PHE A 269 7.34 -2.18 -5.64
C PHE A 269 6.29 -3.25 -5.32
N GLY A 270 5.35 -2.95 -4.44
CA GLY A 270 4.20 -3.81 -4.17
C GLY A 270 3.37 -4.10 -5.42
N ASN A 271 3.15 -3.11 -6.28
CA ASN A 271 2.42 -3.29 -7.54
C ASN A 271 3.15 -4.21 -8.52
N TYR A 272 4.45 -4.01 -8.74
CA TYR A 272 5.24 -4.90 -9.60
C TYR A 272 5.18 -6.35 -9.10
N GLY A 273 5.32 -6.55 -7.80
CA GLY A 273 5.24 -7.87 -7.21
C GLY A 273 3.85 -8.50 -7.35
N SER A 274 2.79 -7.74 -7.08
CA SER A 274 1.40 -8.21 -7.16
C SER A 274 0.99 -8.56 -8.59
N ILE A 275 1.41 -7.79 -9.59
CA ILE A 275 1.15 -8.09 -11.00
C ILE A 275 1.79 -9.42 -11.41
N ILE A 276 3.07 -9.63 -11.04
CA ILE A 276 3.74 -10.89 -11.34
C ILE A 276 3.11 -12.05 -10.56
N ALA A 277 2.74 -11.85 -9.30
CA ALA A 277 2.08 -12.86 -8.49
C ALA A 277 0.77 -13.32 -9.15
N ALA A 278 -0.11 -12.38 -9.54
CA ALA A 278 -1.38 -12.68 -10.18
C ALA A 278 -1.20 -13.39 -11.55
N LYS A 279 -0.28 -12.90 -12.39
CA LYS A 279 0.04 -13.56 -13.68
C LYS A 279 0.60 -14.97 -13.47
N THR A 280 1.45 -15.15 -12.46
CA THR A 280 2.03 -16.45 -12.10
C THR A 280 0.96 -17.41 -11.58
N SER A 281 0.08 -16.95 -10.68
CA SER A 281 -1.05 -17.72 -10.15
C SER A 281 -1.93 -18.26 -11.28
N THR A 282 -2.38 -17.36 -12.17
CA THR A 282 -3.21 -17.70 -13.32
C THR A 282 -2.56 -18.79 -14.18
N LYS A 283 -1.27 -18.64 -14.50
CA LYS A 283 -0.53 -19.61 -15.33
C LYS A 283 -0.30 -20.96 -14.65
N LEU A 284 -0.12 -20.97 -13.33
CA LEU A 284 -0.01 -22.21 -12.56
C LEU A 284 -1.33 -22.99 -12.59
N HIS A 285 -2.47 -22.30 -12.39
CA HIS A 285 -3.80 -22.91 -12.49
C HIS A 285 -4.15 -23.42 -13.89
N LEU A 286 -3.67 -22.74 -14.94
CA LEU A 286 -3.82 -23.17 -16.33
C LEU A 286 -2.83 -24.29 -16.75
N GLY A 287 -1.91 -24.69 -15.86
CA GLY A 287 -0.89 -25.69 -16.17
C GLY A 287 0.18 -25.22 -17.17
N GLU A 288 0.31 -23.90 -17.39
CA GLU A 288 1.30 -23.34 -18.32
C GLU A 288 2.72 -23.29 -17.74
N ILE A 289 2.85 -23.38 -16.41
CA ILE A 289 4.13 -23.40 -15.70
C ILE A 289 4.35 -24.82 -15.17
N GLU A 290 5.13 -25.60 -15.92
CA GLU A 290 5.48 -26.98 -15.58
C GLU A 290 6.65 -27.08 -14.59
N GLY A 291 7.45 -26.01 -14.45
CA GLY A 291 8.62 -25.98 -13.58
C GLY A 291 9.08 -24.56 -13.24
N PHE A 292 10.00 -24.46 -12.27
CA PHE A 292 10.51 -23.18 -11.75
C PHE A 292 11.25 -22.32 -12.80
N LEU A 293 11.81 -22.93 -13.84
CA LEU A 293 12.47 -22.21 -14.93
C LEU A 293 11.60 -22.26 -16.19
N CYS A 294 10.42 -21.63 -16.13
CA CYS A 294 9.50 -21.58 -17.25
C CYS A 294 9.71 -20.31 -18.12
N PRO A 295 10.04 -20.46 -19.42
CA PRO A 295 10.25 -19.30 -20.32
C PRO A 295 9.05 -18.35 -20.38
N LYS A 296 7.81 -18.88 -20.33
CA LYS A 296 6.57 -18.08 -20.37
C LYS A 296 6.40 -17.15 -19.17
N ALA A 297 6.94 -17.54 -18.01
CA ALA A 297 6.94 -16.69 -16.82
C ALA A 297 8.02 -15.62 -16.91
N PHE A 298 9.21 -15.99 -17.42
CA PHE A 298 10.30 -15.04 -17.65
C PHE A 298 9.94 -13.97 -18.70
N THR A 299 9.17 -14.30 -19.73
CA THR A 299 8.71 -13.30 -20.72
C THR A 299 7.75 -12.28 -20.12
N ASP A 300 6.91 -12.64 -19.12
CA ASP A 300 6.09 -11.66 -18.39
C ASP A 300 6.96 -10.71 -17.57
N ILE A 301 7.95 -11.26 -16.85
CA ILE A 301 8.88 -10.48 -16.02
C ILE A 301 9.67 -9.53 -16.91
N LEU A 302 10.19 -10.01 -18.05
CA LEU A 302 10.96 -9.19 -18.97
C LEU A 302 10.09 -8.10 -19.60
N ALA A 303 8.87 -8.42 -20.03
CA ALA A 303 7.93 -7.45 -20.56
C ALA A 303 7.63 -6.35 -19.52
N LEU A 304 7.31 -6.74 -18.29
CA LEU A 304 7.01 -5.79 -17.22
C LEU A 304 8.23 -4.97 -16.81
N PHE A 305 9.43 -5.57 -16.79
CA PHE A 305 10.69 -4.90 -16.50
C PHE A 305 10.98 -3.73 -17.45
N THR A 306 10.59 -3.81 -18.72
CA THR A 306 10.77 -2.69 -19.66
C THR A 306 10.03 -1.42 -19.23
N THR A 307 9.02 -1.50 -18.35
CA THR A 307 8.31 -0.33 -17.80
C THR A 307 9.04 0.31 -16.61
N ALA A 308 9.90 -0.44 -15.91
CA ALA A 308 10.54 -0.02 -14.67
C ALA A 308 11.46 1.21 -14.83
N PRO A 309 12.28 1.33 -15.89
CA PRO A 309 13.04 2.56 -16.14
C PRO A 309 12.17 3.80 -16.32
N VAL A 310 11.03 3.67 -17.01
CA VAL A 310 10.09 4.78 -17.26
C VAL A 310 9.45 5.23 -15.94
N ILE A 311 8.99 4.29 -15.12
CA ILE A 311 8.42 4.55 -13.80
C ILE A 311 9.49 5.14 -12.85
N GLY A 312 10.71 4.61 -12.85
CA GLY A 312 11.81 5.14 -12.04
C GLY A 312 12.18 6.59 -12.40
N LEU A 313 12.31 6.88 -13.69
CA LEU A 313 12.61 8.22 -14.18
C LEU A 313 11.50 9.22 -13.86
N THR A 314 10.26 8.89 -14.21
CA THR A 314 9.11 9.78 -13.96
C THR A 314 8.90 10.02 -12.46
N LYS A 315 9.16 9.03 -11.60
CA LYS A 315 9.10 9.16 -10.14
C LYS A 315 10.06 10.23 -9.63
N VAL A 316 11.30 10.17 -10.10
CA VAL A 316 12.34 11.15 -9.76
C VAL A 316 11.99 12.54 -10.28
N LEU A 317 11.51 12.65 -11.52
CA LEU A 317 11.16 13.93 -12.13
C LEU A 317 9.99 14.60 -11.40
N ILE A 318 8.89 13.87 -11.21
CA ILE A 318 7.68 14.39 -10.55
C ILE A 318 7.95 14.62 -9.06
N GLY A 319 8.56 13.66 -8.36
CA GLY A 319 8.90 13.80 -6.95
C GLY A 319 9.89 14.94 -6.68
N GLY A 320 10.90 15.10 -7.53
CA GLY A 320 11.84 16.21 -7.47
C GLY A 320 11.18 17.56 -7.75
N ALA A 321 10.26 17.63 -8.72
CA ALA A 321 9.48 18.83 -8.99
C ALA A 321 8.58 19.21 -7.80
N LEU A 322 7.87 18.24 -7.22
CA LEU A 322 7.03 18.45 -6.02
C LEU A 322 7.86 18.92 -4.82
N MET A 323 9.04 18.33 -4.61
CA MET A 323 9.97 18.79 -3.58
C MET A 323 10.39 20.24 -3.82
N ALA A 324 10.84 20.58 -5.04
CA ALA A 324 11.27 21.93 -5.38
C ALA A 324 10.15 22.96 -5.21
N LEU A 325 8.92 22.63 -5.65
CA LEU A 325 7.76 23.51 -5.53
C LEU A 325 7.32 23.74 -4.07
N THR A 326 7.42 22.73 -3.21
CA THR A 326 6.89 22.81 -1.83
C THR A 326 7.90 23.27 -0.79
N THR A 327 9.20 23.07 -1.05
CA THR A 327 10.28 23.39 -0.11
C THR A 327 11.24 24.47 -0.61
N GLY A 328 11.24 24.77 -1.90
CA GLY A 328 12.26 25.62 -2.54
C GLY A 328 13.64 24.95 -2.67
N ALA A 329 13.81 23.70 -2.20
CA ALA A 329 15.08 23.00 -2.28
C ALA A 329 15.39 22.55 -3.71
N ARG A 330 16.67 22.59 -4.08
CA ARG A 330 17.13 22.06 -5.37
C ARG A 330 17.17 20.54 -5.33
N VAL A 331 16.80 19.90 -6.44
CA VAL A 331 16.93 18.45 -6.61
C VAL A 331 18.42 18.09 -6.60
N PRO A 332 18.89 17.23 -5.69
CA PRO A 332 20.30 16.88 -5.63
C PRO A 332 20.69 16.06 -6.86
N ARG A 333 21.93 16.24 -7.34
CA ARG A 333 22.43 15.48 -8.49
C ARG A 333 22.46 13.98 -8.21
N THR A 334 22.73 13.58 -6.96
CA THR A 334 22.82 12.18 -6.49
C THR A 334 21.55 11.35 -6.73
N VAL A 335 20.44 11.97 -7.11
CA VAL A 335 19.19 11.30 -7.48
C VAL A 335 19.32 10.40 -8.72
N TYR A 336 20.36 10.59 -9.55
CA TYR A 336 20.64 9.67 -10.66
C TYR A 336 20.84 8.23 -10.18
N TRP A 337 21.32 8.02 -8.95
CA TRP A 337 21.46 6.69 -8.36
C TRP A 337 20.12 5.96 -8.26
N ILE A 338 19.03 6.69 -7.97
CA ILE A 338 17.69 6.12 -7.91
C ILE A 338 17.24 5.70 -9.30
N VAL A 339 17.42 6.55 -10.32
CA VAL A 339 17.06 6.21 -11.72
C VAL A 339 17.80 4.96 -12.19
N LEU A 340 19.09 4.85 -11.84
CA LEU A 340 19.93 3.72 -12.23
C LEU A 340 19.55 2.43 -11.49
N THR A 341 19.32 2.49 -10.18
CA THR A 341 19.15 1.30 -9.33
C THR A 341 17.71 0.83 -9.20
N TYR A 342 16.72 1.72 -9.40
CA TYR A 342 15.30 1.40 -9.27
C TYR A 342 14.85 0.22 -10.16
N PRO A 343 15.21 0.15 -11.46
CA PRO A 343 14.83 -0.99 -12.30
C PRO A 343 15.34 -2.33 -11.77
N PHE A 344 16.56 -2.36 -11.21
CA PHE A 344 17.13 -3.59 -10.65
C PHE A 344 16.40 -4.02 -9.37
N MET A 345 16.00 -3.08 -8.52
CA MET A 345 15.18 -3.40 -7.35
C MET A 345 13.78 -3.90 -7.77
N ALA A 346 13.16 -3.26 -8.76
CA ALA A 346 11.89 -3.75 -9.31
C ALA A 346 12.03 -5.17 -9.89
N LEU A 347 13.13 -5.45 -10.61
CA LEU A 347 13.44 -6.78 -11.13
C LEU A 347 13.59 -7.82 -10.01
N PHE A 348 14.32 -7.46 -8.94
CA PHE A 348 14.46 -8.32 -7.76
C PHE A 348 13.08 -8.67 -7.17
N ILE A 349 12.20 -7.68 -7.00
CA ILE A 349 10.84 -7.91 -6.47
C ILE A 349 10.01 -8.77 -7.40
N MET A 350 10.08 -8.57 -8.72
CA MET A 350 9.37 -9.41 -9.69
C MET A 350 9.83 -10.87 -9.63
N LEU A 351 11.14 -11.12 -9.59
CA LEU A 351 11.70 -12.47 -9.45
C LEU A 351 11.32 -13.12 -8.11
N TYR A 352 11.39 -12.35 -7.02
CA TYR A 352 10.94 -12.78 -5.71
C TYR A 352 9.46 -13.18 -5.69
N SER A 353 8.62 -12.38 -6.34
CA SER A 353 7.16 -12.58 -6.41
C SER A 353 6.81 -13.83 -7.20
N TYR A 354 7.50 -14.05 -8.32
CA TYR A 354 7.40 -15.28 -9.09
C TYR A 354 7.78 -16.50 -8.24
N ALA A 355 8.93 -16.44 -7.55
CA ALA A 355 9.42 -17.55 -6.76
C ALA A 355 8.46 -17.92 -5.61
N ILE A 356 7.99 -16.91 -4.86
CA ILE A 356 7.02 -17.15 -3.79
C ILE A 356 5.72 -17.75 -4.32
N SER A 357 5.16 -17.19 -5.39
CA SER A 357 3.90 -17.68 -5.96
C SER A 357 4.04 -19.13 -6.43
N TYR A 358 5.14 -19.47 -7.09
CA TYR A 358 5.45 -20.84 -7.49
C TYR A 358 5.55 -21.79 -6.28
N PHE A 359 6.35 -21.45 -5.26
CA PHE A 359 6.54 -22.35 -4.11
C PHE A 359 5.31 -22.50 -3.22
N LEU A 360 4.46 -21.46 -3.13
CA LEU A 360 3.19 -21.55 -2.42
C LEU A 360 2.22 -22.49 -3.14
N PHE A 361 2.13 -22.38 -4.46
CA PHE A 361 1.27 -23.26 -5.27
C PHE A 361 1.69 -24.73 -5.16
N GLN A 362 3.00 -25.01 -5.16
CA GLN A 362 3.54 -26.37 -4.94
C GLN A 362 3.17 -26.95 -3.56
N LYS A 363 2.81 -26.10 -2.59
CA LYS A 363 2.31 -26.50 -1.27
C LYS A 363 0.78 -26.50 -1.18
N ASN A 364 0.07 -26.46 -2.31
CA ASN A 364 -1.39 -26.33 -2.39
C ASN A 364 -1.93 -25.09 -1.68
N ILE A 365 -1.14 -24.02 -1.62
CA ILE A 365 -1.58 -22.71 -1.12
C ILE A 365 -1.82 -21.82 -2.33
N ASP A 366 -3.06 -21.37 -2.50
CA ASP A 366 -3.45 -20.46 -3.56
C ASP A 366 -2.66 -19.13 -3.45
N PRO A 367 -1.85 -18.78 -4.46
CA PRO A 367 -1.08 -17.54 -4.46
C PRO A 367 -1.95 -16.29 -4.42
N ASP A 368 -3.17 -16.29 -4.93
CA ASP A 368 -4.02 -15.10 -4.98
C ASP A 368 -4.53 -14.70 -3.59
N HIS A 369 -4.72 -15.68 -2.70
CA HIS A 369 -5.18 -15.45 -1.33
C HIS A 369 -4.07 -15.11 -0.34
N VAL A 370 -2.85 -15.64 -0.54
CA VAL A 370 -1.75 -15.52 0.44
C VAL A 370 -0.53 -14.81 -0.13
N ALA A 371 -0.17 -15.05 -1.39
CA ALA A 371 1.05 -14.51 -1.97
C ALA A 371 0.94 -13.00 -2.17
N ILE A 372 -0.15 -12.48 -2.72
CA ILE A 372 -0.29 -11.03 -3.01
C ILE A 372 -0.13 -10.17 -1.74
N PRO A 373 -0.86 -10.41 -0.64
CA PRO A 373 -0.69 -9.62 0.58
C PRO A 373 0.71 -9.77 1.20
N LEU A 374 1.29 -10.98 1.15
CA LEU A 374 2.64 -11.25 1.65
C LEU A 374 3.71 -10.53 0.82
N ILE A 375 3.59 -10.58 -0.51
CA ILE A 375 4.50 -9.95 -1.46
C ILE A 375 4.46 -8.43 -1.32
N SER A 376 3.27 -7.85 -1.20
CA SER A 376 3.13 -6.41 -0.97
C SER A 376 3.82 -5.99 0.32
N ASN A 377 3.57 -6.69 1.43
CA ASN A 377 4.21 -6.38 2.71
C ASN A 377 5.75 -6.57 2.67
N ASN A 378 6.23 -7.64 2.03
CA ASN A 378 7.67 -7.87 1.91
C ASN A 378 8.33 -6.86 0.95
N SER A 379 7.60 -6.40 -0.06
CA SER A 379 8.02 -5.29 -0.92
C SER A 379 8.16 -3.98 -0.15
N ASP A 380 7.35 -3.74 0.89
CA ASP A 380 7.52 -2.58 1.77
C ASP A 380 8.81 -2.67 2.58
N ILE A 381 9.16 -3.88 3.04
CA ILE A 381 10.43 -4.15 3.75
C ILE A 381 11.62 -3.93 2.80
N PHE A 382 11.63 -4.59 1.64
CA PHE A 382 12.69 -4.43 0.65
C PHE A 382 12.80 -3.00 0.13
N GLY A 383 11.66 -2.33 -0.10
CA GLY A 383 11.58 -0.94 -0.50
C GLY A 383 12.14 0.01 0.57
N THR A 384 11.88 -0.26 1.84
CA THR A 384 12.47 0.53 2.93
C THR A 384 13.98 0.30 3.04
N ILE A 385 14.45 -0.94 2.90
CA ILE A 385 15.88 -1.25 2.83
C ILE A 385 16.53 -0.52 1.66
N TYR A 386 15.90 -0.55 0.48
CA TYR A 386 16.36 0.19 -0.71
C TYR A 386 16.50 1.68 -0.43
N VAL A 387 15.49 2.31 0.20
CA VAL A 387 15.53 3.72 0.58
C VAL A 387 16.69 4.01 1.53
N VAL A 388 16.92 3.16 2.53
CA VAL A 388 18.05 3.32 3.46
C VAL A 388 19.39 3.21 2.74
N LEU A 389 19.53 2.26 1.82
CA LEU A 389 20.75 2.12 1.01
C LEU A 389 20.97 3.34 0.13
N MET A 390 19.93 3.84 -0.55
CA MET A 390 20.01 5.06 -1.35
C MET A 390 20.36 6.27 -0.49
N ALA A 391 19.76 6.41 0.69
CA ALA A 391 20.06 7.49 1.62
C ALA A 391 21.54 7.49 2.00
N LYS A 392 22.11 6.32 2.33
CA LYS A 392 23.53 6.20 2.66
C LYS A 392 24.44 6.51 1.47
N LEU A 393 24.09 6.01 0.28
CA LEU A 393 24.86 6.30 -0.94
C LEU A 393 24.80 7.78 -1.30
N MET A 394 23.66 8.44 -1.17
CA MET A 394 23.48 9.84 -1.54
C MET A 394 24.12 10.81 -0.54
N VAL A 395 24.19 10.45 0.74
CA VAL A 395 24.82 11.27 1.80
C VAL A 395 26.33 11.05 1.88
N GLY A 396 26.80 9.85 1.52
CA GLY A 396 28.22 9.50 1.51
C GLY A 396 28.95 9.76 0.18
N ALA A 397 28.25 10.19 -0.87
CA ALA A 397 28.79 10.44 -2.22
C ALA A 397 29.10 11.91 -2.49
#